data_AF-A0A485D486-F1
#
_entry.id   AF-A0A485D486-F1
#
_cell.length_a   1.000
_cell.length_b   1.000
_cell.length_c   1.000
_cell.angle_alpha   90.00
_cell.angle_beta   90.00
_cell.angle_gamma   90.00
#
_symmetry.space_group_name_H-M   'P 1'
#
loop_
_entity.id
_entity.type
_entity.pdbx_description
1 polymer ?
#
loop_
_entity_poly.entity_id
_entity_poly.type
_entity_poly.pdbx_seq_one_letter_code
_entity_poly.pdbx_strand_id
1 'polypeptide(L)'
;MLDVFEKVNRDIPFNGLHWFFDHAETITERNIERVKALGGGIAVQHRMAFQGEYFVDRYGKDAVKHTPPVAKMLELDVPVGLGTDATRVASYNPWTALYWLVSGRTVGGMAMYDDENRLPRDVALELWTAGSAWFSSEQGKKGRIEQDQLADLVVLSKDYFNVPEEEIKGIESVMTIVDGKVVYAAGHFTPLAPPAIPVVPDWSPVVKVPGHYCSAPPGTETHRRRGTDAPVLR
;
A
#
# COMPACT_ATOMS: atom_id res chain seq x y z
N MET A 1 -23.73 13.80 2.16
CA MET A 1 -23.55 12.70 1.19
C MET A 1 -24.26 11.44 1.65
N LEU A 2 -23.98 10.92 2.85
CA LEU A 2 -24.67 9.75 3.41
C LEU A 2 -26.21 9.86 3.46
N ASP A 3 -26.77 11.03 3.81
CA ASP A 3 -28.23 11.21 3.81
C ASP A 3 -28.86 10.91 2.43
N VAL A 4 -28.12 11.19 1.35
CA VAL A 4 -28.54 10.87 -0.01
C VAL A 4 -28.44 9.36 -0.26
N PHE A 5 -27.36 8.72 0.17
CA PHE A 5 -27.19 7.26 0.06
C PHE A 5 -28.28 6.51 0.82
N GLU A 6 -28.63 6.94 2.03
CA GLU A 6 -29.73 6.35 2.82
C GLU A 6 -31.08 6.51 2.13
N LYS A 7 -31.34 7.72 1.60
CA LYS A 7 -32.55 8.00 0.84
C LYS A 7 -32.64 7.10 -0.40
N VAL A 8 -31.56 7.00 -1.17
CA VAL A 8 -31.50 6.14 -2.35
C VAL A 8 -31.67 4.68 -1.96
N ASN A 9 -30.97 4.18 -0.95
CA ASN A 9 -31.04 2.77 -0.52
C ASN A 9 -32.45 2.37 -0.04
N ARG A 10 -33.20 3.30 0.55
CA ARG A 10 -34.60 3.03 0.94
C ARG A 10 -35.50 2.82 -0.28
N ASP A 11 -35.29 3.60 -1.34
CA ASP A 11 -36.15 3.61 -2.51
C ASP A 11 -35.67 2.60 -3.59
N ILE A 12 -34.35 2.39 -3.66
CA ILE A 12 -33.62 1.48 -4.56
C ILE A 12 -32.51 0.80 -3.72
N PRO A 13 -32.80 -0.38 -3.14
CA PRO A 13 -31.84 -1.07 -2.27
C PRO A 13 -30.54 -1.43 -2.98
N PHE A 14 -29.40 -1.21 -2.30
CA PHE A 14 -28.07 -1.54 -2.81
C PHE A 14 -27.85 -3.04 -2.96
N ASN A 15 -28.59 -3.89 -2.24
CA ASN A 15 -28.66 -5.34 -2.45
C ASN A 15 -27.29 -6.04 -2.62
N GLY A 16 -26.32 -5.69 -1.77
CA GLY A 16 -24.98 -6.28 -1.81
C GLY A 16 -24.01 -5.65 -2.82
N LEU A 17 -24.38 -4.53 -3.45
CA LEU A 17 -23.44 -3.72 -4.23
C LEU A 17 -22.29 -3.24 -3.34
N HIS A 18 -21.04 -3.50 -3.74
CA HIS A 18 -19.85 -2.96 -3.09
C HIS A 18 -19.64 -1.48 -3.45
N TRP A 19 -20.48 -0.60 -2.90
CA TRP A 19 -20.28 0.84 -2.97
C TRP A 19 -19.36 1.31 -1.85
N PHE A 20 -18.68 2.44 -2.03
CA PHE A 20 -17.75 2.96 -1.04
C PHE A 20 -17.57 4.47 -1.15
N PHE A 21 -16.99 5.06 -0.11
CA PHE A 21 -16.39 6.39 -0.18
C PHE A 21 -14.88 6.28 -0.33
N ASP A 22 -14.35 7.14 -1.18
CA ASP A 22 -12.92 7.34 -1.33
C ASP A 22 -12.45 8.43 -0.35
N HIS A 23 -11.18 8.39 0.05
CA HIS A 23 -10.50 9.33 0.95
C HIS A 23 -10.94 9.23 2.42
N ALA A 24 -12.13 9.75 2.71
CA ALA A 24 -12.75 9.77 4.02
C ALA A 24 -11.83 10.24 5.17
N GLU A 25 -10.88 11.16 4.95
CA GLU A 25 -9.87 11.48 5.97
C GLU A 25 -10.46 12.08 7.25
N THR A 26 -11.55 12.84 7.13
CA THR A 26 -12.22 13.50 8.25
C THR A 26 -13.56 12.86 8.60
N ILE A 27 -13.77 11.60 8.20
CA ILE A 27 -15.00 10.88 8.53
C ILE A 27 -15.15 10.73 10.05
N THR A 28 -16.36 10.96 10.55
CA THR A 28 -16.68 10.77 11.97
C THR A 28 -17.07 9.33 12.24
N GLU A 29 -16.90 8.87 13.48
CA GLU A 29 -17.31 7.53 13.92
C GLU A 29 -18.77 7.21 13.56
N ARG A 30 -19.69 8.13 13.88
CA ARG A 30 -21.10 8.04 13.48
C ARG A 30 -21.29 7.80 11.98
N ASN A 31 -20.47 8.42 11.13
CA ASN A 31 -20.57 8.22 9.69
C ASN A 31 -19.92 6.90 9.24
N ILE A 32 -18.91 6.38 9.93
CA ILE A 32 -18.38 5.03 9.70
C ILE A 32 -19.47 3.99 10.00
N GLU A 33 -20.16 4.12 11.13
CA GLU A 33 -21.29 3.24 11.51
C GLU A 33 -22.39 3.24 10.45
N ARG A 34 -22.71 4.42 9.89
CA ARG A 34 -23.70 4.56 8.81
C ARG A 34 -23.25 3.90 7.52
N VAL A 35 -21.96 3.99 7.18
CA VAL A 35 -21.39 3.25 6.03
C VAL A 35 -21.54 1.75 6.25
N LYS A 36 -21.19 1.23 7.45
CA LYS A 36 -21.39 -0.18 7.82
C LYS A 36 -22.84 -0.62 7.69
N ALA A 37 -23.77 0.16 8.25
CA ALA A 37 -25.20 -0.16 8.28
C ALA A 37 -25.82 -0.27 6.87
N LEU A 38 -25.23 0.43 5.89
CA LEU A 38 -25.65 0.41 4.49
C LEU A 38 -24.84 -0.59 3.63
N GLY A 39 -23.95 -1.38 4.24
CA GLY A 39 -23.13 -2.39 3.56
C GLY A 39 -22.03 -1.81 2.65
N GLY A 40 -21.61 -0.57 2.88
CA GLY A 40 -20.56 0.08 2.10
C GLY A 40 -19.16 -0.13 2.67
N GLY A 41 -18.15 0.26 1.90
CA GLY A 41 -16.74 0.28 2.30
C GLY A 41 -16.13 1.68 2.32
N ILE A 42 -14.86 1.76 2.71
CA ILE A 42 -14.05 2.98 2.68
C ILE A 42 -12.69 2.66 2.05
N ALA A 43 -12.37 3.33 0.95
CA ALA A 43 -11.04 3.29 0.35
C ALA A 43 -10.23 4.49 0.85
N VAL A 44 -9.05 4.23 1.41
CA VAL A 44 -8.19 5.25 2.04
C VAL A 44 -6.92 5.47 1.22
N GLN A 45 -6.66 6.73 0.88
CA GLN A 45 -5.51 7.16 0.10
C GLN A 45 -4.43 7.69 1.04
N HIS A 46 -3.20 7.26 0.83
CA HIS A 46 -2.06 7.66 1.68
C HIS A 46 -1.56 9.10 1.49
N ARG A 47 -2.43 10.03 1.06
CA ARG A 47 -2.05 11.44 0.86
C ARG A 47 -1.51 12.10 2.12
N MET A 48 -1.98 11.66 3.28
CA MET A 48 -1.55 12.17 4.57
C MET A 48 -0.08 11.85 4.87
N ALA A 49 0.50 10.83 4.21
CA ALA A 49 1.94 10.59 4.24
C ALA A 49 2.72 11.80 3.71
N PHE A 50 2.17 12.58 2.78
CA PHE A 50 2.83 13.75 2.16
C PHE A 50 2.32 15.09 2.68
N GLN A 51 1.10 15.13 3.21
CA GLN A 51 0.40 16.37 3.55
C GLN A 51 0.06 16.50 5.04
N GLY A 52 0.59 15.61 5.89
CA GLY A 52 0.33 15.65 7.33
C GLY A 52 0.72 16.99 7.97
N GLU A 53 1.86 17.57 7.59
CA GLU A 53 2.33 18.87 8.09
C GLU A 53 1.34 19.98 7.72
N TYR A 54 0.92 20.04 6.45
CA TYR A 54 -0.07 21.01 5.98
C TYR A 54 -1.42 20.85 6.70
N PHE A 55 -1.81 19.61 7.00
CA PHE A 55 -3.02 19.33 7.75
C PHE A 55 -2.92 19.85 9.19
N VAL A 56 -1.78 19.65 9.85
CA VAL A 56 -1.52 20.18 11.19
C VAL A 56 -1.59 21.70 11.21
N ASP A 57 -1.00 22.38 10.23
CA ASP A 57 -1.04 23.84 10.15
C ASP A 57 -2.47 24.38 10.03
N ARG A 58 -3.35 23.62 9.37
CA ARG A 58 -4.73 24.03 9.10
C ARG A 58 -5.73 23.63 10.19
N TYR A 59 -5.58 22.45 10.76
CA TYR A 59 -6.58 21.83 11.65
C TYR A 59 -6.05 21.49 13.04
N GLY A 60 -4.74 21.63 13.27
CA GLY A 60 -4.09 21.39 14.54
C GLY A 60 -3.56 19.95 14.71
N LYS A 61 -2.70 19.79 15.72
CA LYS A 61 -2.03 18.53 16.04
C LYS A 61 -2.97 17.45 16.55
N ASP A 62 -4.04 17.81 17.26
CA ASP A 62 -4.97 16.81 17.76
C ASP A 62 -5.82 16.22 16.64
N ALA A 63 -6.17 17.02 15.63
CA ALA A 63 -6.94 16.55 14.48
C ALA A 63 -6.15 15.55 13.60
N VAL A 64 -4.85 15.76 13.41
CA VAL A 64 -4.04 14.88 12.54
C VAL A 64 -3.92 13.46 13.09
N LYS A 65 -3.98 13.30 14.42
CA LYS A 65 -3.90 12.01 15.11
C LYS A 65 -5.00 11.03 14.75
N HIS A 66 -6.14 11.55 14.28
CA HIS A 66 -7.34 10.79 13.98
C HIS A 66 -7.72 10.84 12.50
N THR A 67 -6.78 11.21 11.62
CA THR A 67 -7.07 11.53 10.21
C THR A 67 -6.13 10.78 9.26
N PRO A 68 -6.65 9.96 8.34
CA PRO A 68 -7.87 9.16 8.45
C PRO A 68 -7.90 8.25 9.69
N PRO A 69 -9.08 7.97 10.27
CA PRO A 69 -9.21 7.09 11.43
C PRO A 69 -9.22 5.60 11.05
N VAL A 70 -8.17 5.10 10.37
CA VAL A 70 -8.14 3.74 9.80
C VAL A 70 -8.31 2.66 10.87
N ALA A 71 -7.63 2.77 12.01
CA ALA A 71 -7.78 1.81 13.12
C ALA A 71 -9.24 1.70 13.59
N LYS A 72 -9.95 2.83 13.71
CA LYS A 72 -11.37 2.86 14.08
C LYS A 72 -12.26 2.25 13.00
N MET A 73 -11.95 2.45 11.72
CA MET A 73 -12.70 1.80 10.63
C MET A 73 -12.63 0.27 10.73
N LEU A 74 -11.45 -0.27 11.07
CA LEU A 74 -11.26 -1.70 11.27
C LEU A 74 -11.94 -2.21 12.53
N GLU A 75 -11.86 -1.48 13.64
CA GLU A 75 -12.56 -1.80 14.90
C GLU A 75 -14.08 -1.90 14.68
N LEU A 76 -14.63 -1.09 13.78
CA LEU A 76 -16.04 -1.12 13.41
C LEU A 76 -16.36 -2.13 12.30
N ASP A 77 -15.44 -3.01 11.89
CA ASP A 77 -15.61 -4.00 10.81
C ASP A 77 -16.17 -3.42 9.49
N VAL A 78 -15.83 -2.18 9.15
CA VAL A 78 -16.14 -1.66 7.81
C VAL A 78 -15.13 -2.25 6.82
N PRO A 79 -15.53 -2.64 5.60
CA PRO A 79 -14.59 -2.97 4.55
C PRO A 79 -13.65 -1.79 4.28
N VAL A 80 -12.35 -1.99 4.48
CA VAL A 80 -11.33 -0.98 4.23
C VAL A 80 -10.35 -1.48 3.17
N GLY A 81 -10.02 -0.60 2.22
CA GLY A 81 -8.99 -0.81 1.21
C GLY A 81 -8.04 0.36 1.20
N LEU A 82 -6.82 0.13 0.74
CA LEU A 82 -5.83 1.18 0.59
C LEU A 82 -5.54 1.49 -0.87
N GLY A 83 -5.21 2.75 -1.11
CA GLY A 83 -4.87 3.26 -2.43
C GLY A 83 -3.88 4.40 -2.42
N THR A 84 -3.49 4.78 -3.63
CA THR A 84 -2.56 5.90 -3.85
C THR A 84 -3.27 7.18 -4.26
N ASP A 85 -4.29 7.10 -5.11
CA ASP A 85 -4.75 8.24 -5.92
C ASP A 85 -3.54 8.96 -6.57
N ALA A 86 -2.63 8.13 -7.07
CA ALA A 86 -1.38 8.57 -7.69
C ALA A 86 -1.63 9.41 -8.94
N THR A 87 -0.61 10.17 -9.35
CA THR A 87 -0.62 11.19 -10.42
C THR A 87 -1.33 12.51 -10.08
N ARG A 88 -2.16 12.52 -9.03
CA ARG A 88 -2.90 13.72 -8.62
C ARG A 88 -2.62 14.15 -7.19
N VAL A 89 -2.52 13.20 -6.26
CA VAL A 89 -2.50 13.50 -4.82
C VAL A 89 -1.29 12.93 -4.08
N ALA A 90 -0.81 11.74 -4.47
CA ALA A 90 0.32 11.08 -3.81
C ALA A 90 1.24 10.32 -4.79
N SER A 91 2.26 9.64 -4.24
CA SER A 91 3.17 8.77 -4.99
C SER A 91 2.45 7.49 -5.47
N TYR A 92 2.90 6.90 -6.58
CA TYR A 92 2.48 5.56 -7.00
C TYR A 92 3.14 4.45 -6.17
N ASN A 93 4.15 4.78 -5.35
CA ASN A 93 4.87 3.80 -4.54
C ASN A 93 3.97 3.26 -3.41
N PRO A 94 3.59 1.96 -3.41
CA PRO A 94 2.76 1.40 -2.34
C PRO A 94 3.47 1.38 -0.98
N TRP A 95 4.80 1.32 -0.98
CA TRP A 95 5.59 1.22 0.25
C TRP A 95 5.59 2.51 1.06
N THR A 96 5.37 3.67 0.43
CA THR A 96 5.16 4.93 1.19
C THR A 96 3.85 4.91 1.97
N ALA A 97 2.81 4.24 1.45
CA ALA A 97 1.55 4.07 2.15
C ALA A 97 1.68 3.11 3.33
N LEU A 98 2.31 1.95 3.11
CA LEU A 98 2.54 0.96 4.16
C LEU A 98 3.44 1.52 5.26
N TYR A 99 4.49 2.27 4.90
CA TYR A 99 5.31 3.01 5.87
C TYR A 99 4.47 3.94 6.72
N TRP A 100 3.61 4.75 6.11
CA TRP A 100 2.80 5.74 6.80
C TRP A 100 1.84 5.11 7.82
N LEU A 101 1.16 4.01 7.47
CA LEU A 101 0.24 3.33 8.41
C LEU A 101 0.98 2.61 9.54
N VAL A 102 2.14 2.02 9.26
CA VAL A 102 2.92 1.26 10.26
C VAL A 102 3.65 2.20 11.22
N SER A 103 4.28 3.25 10.69
CA SER A 103 5.07 4.19 11.49
C SER A 103 4.22 5.32 12.10
N GLY A 104 3.03 5.58 11.54
CA GLY A 104 2.22 6.73 11.90
C GLY A 104 2.87 8.07 11.52
N ARG A 105 3.79 8.08 10.54
CA ARG A 105 4.62 9.25 10.19
C ARG A 105 4.42 9.70 8.75
N THR A 106 4.59 10.99 8.52
CA THR A 106 4.76 11.54 7.17
C THR A 106 6.07 11.07 6.57
N VAL A 107 6.21 11.16 5.24
CA VAL A 107 7.47 10.87 4.54
C VAL A 107 8.62 11.75 5.01
N GLY A 108 8.32 12.96 5.48
CA GLY A 108 9.24 13.91 6.10
C GLY A 108 9.60 13.59 7.56
N GLY A 109 8.97 12.58 8.16
CA GLY A 109 9.28 12.09 9.50
C GLY A 109 8.49 12.77 10.62
N MET A 110 7.47 13.59 10.32
CA MET A 110 6.58 14.12 11.34
C MET A 110 5.69 12.98 11.86
N ALA A 111 5.70 12.77 13.18
CA ALA A 111 4.77 11.86 13.83
C ALA A 111 3.35 12.44 13.77
N MET A 112 2.42 11.67 13.20
CA MET A 112 1.00 12.00 13.13
C MET A 112 0.19 11.21 14.15
N TYR A 113 0.36 9.89 14.18
CA TYR A 113 -0.45 8.99 15.00
C TYR A 113 0.22 8.69 16.34
N ASP A 114 -0.62 8.57 17.36
CA ASP A 114 -0.25 7.87 18.59
C ASP A 114 -0.25 6.35 18.33
N ASP A 115 0.37 5.57 19.23
CA ASP A 115 0.61 4.14 18.99
C ASP A 115 -0.66 3.33 18.72
N GLU A 116 -1.80 3.73 19.30
CA GLU A 116 -3.11 3.09 19.11
C GLU A 116 -3.68 3.25 17.69
N ASN A 117 -3.27 4.28 16.94
CA ASN A 117 -3.74 4.54 15.58
C ASN A 117 -2.77 4.04 14.50
N ARG A 118 -1.66 3.40 14.90
CA ARG A 118 -0.72 2.73 14.00
C ARG A 118 -1.20 1.31 13.73
N LEU A 119 -0.90 0.79 12.54
CA LEU A 119 -1.30 -0.57 12.17
C LEU A 119 -0.13 -1.55 12.23
N PRO A 120 -0.37 -2.79 12.68
CA PRO A 120 0.54 -3.91 12.44
C PRO A 120 0.83 -4.08 10.94
N ARG A 121 2.03 -4.59 10.61
CA ARG A 121 2.50 -4.74 9.22
C ARG A 121 1.63 -5.67 8.40
N ASP A 122 1.24 -6.80 8.97
CA ASP A 122 0.34 -7.77 8.37
C ASP A 122 -1.04 -7.16 8.07
N VAL A 123 -1.60 -6.39 9.01
CA VAL A 123 -2.86 -5.67 8.81
C VAL A 123 -2.72 -4.63 7.71
N ALA A 124 -1.67 -3.81 7.71
CA ALA A 124 -1.46 -2.81 6.67
C ALA A 124 -1.31 -3.45 5.27
N LEU A 125 -0.57 -4.56 5.17
CA LEU A 125 -0.41 -5.31 3.92
C LEU A 125 -1.72 -5.94 3.45
N GLU A 126 -2.49 -6.49 4.37
CA GLU A 126 -3.82 -7.06 4.12
C GLU A 126 -4.75 -6.02 3.48
N LEU A 127 -4.80 -4.80 4.02
CA LEU A 127 -5.63 -3.73 3.46
C LEU A 127 -5.19 -3.33 2.04
N TRP A 128 -3.89 -3.38 1.75
CA TRP A 128 -3.35 -3.07 0.42
C TRP A 128 -3.61 -4.17 -0.62
N THR A 129 -3.86 -5.39 -0.16
CA THR A 129 -3.98 -6.59 -1.00
C THR A 129 -5.42 -7.12 -1.00
N ALA A 130 -5.73 -8.07 -0.12
CA ALA A 130 -7.05 -8.69 -0.05
C ALA A 130 -8.17 -7.70 0.37
N GLY A 131 -7.88 -6.72 1.24
CA GLY A 131 -8.83 -5.65 1.59
C GLY A 131 -9.26 -4.84 0.37
N SER A 132 -8.29 -4.38 -0.44
CA SER A 132 -8.57 -3.66 -1.68
C SER A 132 -9.29 -4.49 -2.75
N ALA A 133 -9.15 -5.83 -2.76
CA ALA A 133 -9.92 -6.69 -3.67
C ALA A 133 -11.43 -6.65 -3.40
N TRP A 134 -11.86 -6.17 -2.22
CA TRP A 134 -13.27 -5.99 -1.92
C TRP A 134 -13.95 -4.98 -2.84
N PHE A 135 -13.24 -3.89 -3.14
CA PHE A 135 -13.74 -2.74 -3.89
C PHE A 135 -13.90 -3.01 -5.39
N SER A 136 -13.23 -4.06 -5.89
CA SER A 136 -13.38 -4.54 -7.26
C SER A 136 -14.26 -5.79 -7.36
N SER A 137 -14.84 -6.27 -6.25
CA SER A 137 -15.62 -7.52 -6.19
C SER A 137 -14.82 -8.75 -6.65
N GLU A 138 -13.54 -8.80 -6.27
CA GLU A 138 -12.59 -9.85 -6.64
C GLU A 138 -12.04 -10.60 -5.42
N GLN A 139 -12.76 -10.56 -4.30
CA GLN A 139 -12.46 -11.40 -3.14
C GLN A 139 -12.45 -12.88 -3.57
N GLY A 140 -11.47 -13.63 -3.08
CA GLY A 140 -11.26 -15.03 -3.46
C GLY A 140 -10.73 -15.23 -4.88
N LYS A 141 -10.49 -14.16 -5.65
CA LYS A 141 -9.79 -14.22 -6.95
C LYS A 141 -8.38 -13.68 -6.89
N LYS A 142 -8.13 -12.65 -6.07
CA LYS A 142 -6.81 -12.03 -5.90
C LYS A 142 -6.63 -11.41 -4.52
N GLY A 143 -5.39 -11.01 -4.24
CA GLY A 143 -5.02 -10.32 -3.00
C GLY A 143 -4.41 -11.25 -1.94
N ARG A 144 -4.37 -12.57 -2.17
CA ARG A 144 -3.61 -13.49 -1.32
C ARG A 144 -2.77 -14.46 -2.16
N ILE A 145 -1.71 -14.96 -1.55
CA ILE A 145 -0.97 -16.12 -2.07
C ILE A 145 -1.71 -17.37 -1.56
N GLU A 146 -2.71 -17.79 -2.32
CA GLU A 146 -3.60 -18.90 -1.98
C GLU A 146 -3.92 -19.70 -3.24
N GLN A 147 -4.27 -20.98 -3.08
CA GLN A 147 -4.72 -21.81 -4.19
C GLN A 147 -5.95 -21.17 -4.87
N ASP A 148 -6.05 -21.34 -6.19
CA ASP A 148 -7.15 -20.87 -7.05
C ASP A 148 -7.29 -19.34 -7.18
N GLN A 149 -6.39 -18.56 -6.59
CA GLN A 149 -6.25 -17.12 -6.86
C GLN A 149 -5.25 -16.84 -8.00
N LEU A 150 -5.32 -15.64 -8.58
CA LEU A 150 -4.39 -15.18 -9.61
C LEU A 150 -2.94 -15.24 -9.09
N ALA A 151 -2.03 -15.70 -9.95
CA ALA A 151 -0.61 -15.73 -9.69
C ALA A 151 0.03 -14.34 -9.89
N ASP A 152 -0.50 -13.34 -9.18
CA ASP A 152 0.00 -11.96 -9.13
C ASP A 152 0.92 -11.81 -7.92
N LEU A 153 2.22 -11.73 -8.16
CA LEU A 153 3.24 -11.80 -7.11
C LEU A 153 4.31 -10.73 -7.31
N VAL A 154 4.93 -10.32 -6.21
CA VAL A 154 6.13 -9.49 -6.22
C VAL A 154 7.22 -10.14 -5.39
N VAL A 155 8.46 -10.07 -5.89
CA VAL A 155 9.67 -10.37 -5.11
C VAL A 155 10.27 -9.04 -4.68
N LEU A 156 10.51 -8.88 -3.39
CA LEU A 156 10.90 -7.60 -2.81
C LEU A 156 12.42 -7.48 -2.66
N SER A 157 12.92 -6.25 -2.72
CA SER A 157 14.33 -5.94 -2.47
C SER A 157 14.75 -6.14 -1.01
N LYS A 158 13.79 -6.12 -0.08
CA LYS A 158 14.00 -6.33 1.35
C LYS A 158 12.79 -7.05 1.97
N ASP A 159 13.01 -7.66 3.13
CA ASP A 159 11.95 -8.29 3.92
C ASP A 159 11.09 -7.24 4.65
N TYR A 160 9.89 -6.99 4.12
CA TYR A 160 8.93 -6.06 4.69
C TYR A 160 8.58 -6.34 6.15
N PHE A 161 8.68 -7.56 6.66
CA PHE A 161 8.33 -7.84 8.06
C PHE A 161 9.46 -7.56 9.05
N ASN A 162 10.71 -7.50 8.57
CA ASN A 162 11.88 -7.44 9.44
C ASN A 162 12.70 -6.13 9.33
N VAL A 163 12.58 -5.38 8.24
CA VAL A 163 13.31 -4.10 8.11
C VAL A 163 12.87 -3.07 9.16
N PRO A 164 13.74 -2.13 9.60
CA PRO A 164 13.31 -0.96 10.37
C PRO A 164 12.18 -0.20 9.67
N GLU A 165 11.28 0.42 10.43
CA GLU A 165 10.11 1.12 9.86
C GLU A 165 10.50 2.15 8.80
N GLU A 166 11.54 2.94 9.06
CA GLU A 166 12.04 3.97 8.14
C GLU A 166 12.49 3.40 6.79
N GLU A 167 12.92 2.13 6.75
CA GLU A 167 13.34 1.47 5.52
C GLU A 167 12.19 0.92 4.68
N ILE A 168 10.97 0.83 5.24
CA ILE A 168 9.79 0.33 4.52
C ILE A 168 9.58 1.11 3.23
N LYS A 169 9.61 2.45 3.29
CA LYS A 169 9.33 3.32 2.13
C LYS A 169 10.36 3.22 0.99
N GLY A 170 11.49 2.57 1.24
CA GLY A 170 12.54 2.28 0.25
C GLY A 170 12.52 0.84 -0.30
N ILE A 171 11.51 0.04 0.03
CA ILE A 171 11.32 -1.28 -0.58
C ILE A 171 10.94 -1.10 -2.06
N GLU A 172 11.43 -2.00 -2.90
CA GLU A 172 11.13 -2.04 -4.33
C GLU A 172 10.75 -3.48 -4.73
N SER A 173 9.98 -3.63 -5.79
CA SER A 173 9.82 -4.92 -6.47
C SER A 173 11.06 -5.17 -7.33
N VAL A 174 11.75 -6.29 -7.14
CA VAL A 174 12.86 -6.73 -8.01
C VAL A 174 12.41 -7.75 -9.05
N MET A 175 11.18 -8.28 -8.92
CA MET A 175 10.49 -9.06 -9.93
C MET A 175 8.99 -8.96 -9.71
N THR A 176 8.24 -8.65 -10.76
CA THR A 176 6.77 -8.61 -10.74
C THR A 176 6.23 -9.66 -11.68
N ILE A 177 5.31 -10.47 -11.17
CA ILE A 177 4.62 -11.54 -11.87
C ILE A 177 3.14 -11.16 -11.92
N VAL A 178 2.54 -11.22 -13.11
CA VAL A 178 1.10 -11.01 -13.32
C VAL A 178 0.55 -12.20 -14.07
N ASP A 179 -0.49 -12.82 -13.54
CA ASP A 179 -1.12 -14.03 -14.10
C ASP A 179 -0.07 -15.11 -14.44
N GLY A 180 0.89 -15.32 -13.52
CA GLY A 180 1.97 -16.30 -13.66
C GLY A 180 3.07 -15.93 -14.66
N LYS A 181 3.04 -14.74 -15.26
CA LYS A 181 4.06 -14.26 -16.22
C LYS A 181 4.92 -13.17 -15.62
N VAL A 182 6.23 -13.27 -15.75
CA VAL A 182 7.15 -12.20 -15.36
C VAL A 182 6.95 -11.00 -16.30
N VAL A 183 6.49 -9.88 -15.76
CA VAL A 183 6.26 -8.62 -16.51
C VAL A 183 7.30 -7.54 -16.19
N TYR A 184 8.07 -7.73 -15.13
CA TYR A 184 9.17 -6.86 -14.74
C TYR A 184 10.19 -7.66 -13.95
N ALA A 185 11.48 -7.39 -14.16
CA ALA A 185 12.55 -7.93 -13.35
C ALA A 185 13.77 -7.00 -13.38
N ALA A 186 14.52 -6.98 -12.28
CA ALA A 186 15.70 -6.14 -12.09
C ALA A 186 16.81 -6.89 -11.34
N GLY A 187 18.02 -6.33 -11.35
CA GLY A 187 19.18 -6.90 -10.65
C GLY A 187 19.48 -8.33 -11.12
N HIS A 188 19.57 -9.27 -10.18
CA HIS A 188 19.80 -10.68 -10.48
C HIS A 188 18.70 -11.36 -11.30
N PHE A 189 17.48 -10.81 -11.30
CA PHE A 189 16.35 -11.35 -12.07
C PHE A 189 16.25 -10.79 -13.49
N THR A 190 17.11 -9.84 -13.89
CA THR A 190 17.12 -9.22 -15.22
C THR A 190 17.01 -10.21 -16.38
N PRO A 191 17.66 -11.40 -16.36
CA PRO A 191 17.50 -12.38 -17.44
C PRO A 191 16.07 -12.91 -17.65
N LEU A 192 15.17 -12.73 -16.68
CA LEU A 192 13.75 -13.10 -16.74
C LEU A 192 12.84 -11.96 -17.21
N ALA A 193 13.36 -10.74 -17.35
CA ALA A 193 12.58 -9.58 -17.75
C ALA A 193 12.03 -9.75 -19.19
N PRO A 194 10.82 -9.25 -19.48
CA PRO A 194 10.38 -9.12 -20.86
C PRO A 194 11.27 -8.15 -21.65
N PRO A 195 11.25 -8.20 -22.99
CA PRO A 195 11.99 -7.25 -23.82
C PRO A 195 11.66 -5.80 -23.45
N ALA A 196 12.69 -4.95 -23.42
CA ALA A 196 12.50 -3.54 -23.12
C ALA A 196 11.58 -2.87 -24.15
N ILE A 197 10.66 -2.04 -23.65
CA ILE A 197 9.80 -1.23 -24.51
C ILE A 197 10.67 -0.11 -25.12
N PRO A 198 10.64 0.09 -26.45
CA PRO A 198 11.41 1.17 -27.06
C PRO A 198 10.91 2.52 -26.53
N VAL A 199 11.85 3.37 -26.13
CA VAL A 199 11.54 4.75 -25.73
C VAL A 199 11.14 5.52 -27.00
N VAL A 200 9.94 6.09 -26.99
CA VAL A 200 9.43 6.91 -28.08
C VAL A 200 9.05 8.30 -27.53
N PRO A 201 9.49 9.40 -28.17
CA PRO A 201 10.37 9.45 -29.34
C PRO A 201 11.84 9.15 -29.01
N ASP A 202 12.63 8.81 -30.03
CA ASP A 202 14.06 8.46 -29.93
C ASP A 202 14.94 9.60 -29.40
N TRP A 203 14.53 10.85 -29.59
CA TRP A 203 15.18 12.01 -29.00
C TRP A 203 14.90 12.20 -27.50
N SER A 204 14.03 11.39 -26.90
CA SER A 204 13.65 11.51 -25.49
C SER A 204 14.89 11.47 -24.58
N PRO A 205 15.02 12.40 -23.62
CA PRO A 205 16.12 12.38 -22.66
C PRO A 205 16.23 11.07 -21.88
N VAL A 206 15.13 10.33 -21.73
CA VAL A 206 15.07 9.02 -21.06
C VAL A 206 15.98 7.98 -21.73
N VAL A 207 16.27 8.15 -23.03
CA VAL A 207 17.23 7.30 -23.75
C VAL A 207 18.65 7.44 -23.18
N LYS A 208 19.01 8.64 -22.71
CA LYS A 208 20.36 8.94 -22.20
C LYS A 208 20.44 8.91 -20.68
N VAL A 209 19.36 9.32 -20.01
CA VAL A 209 19.27 9.44 -18.57
C VAL A 209 18.07 8.61 -18.10
N PRO A 210 18.27 7.36 -17.64
CA PRO A 210 17.18 6.57 -17.10
C PRO A 210 16.58 7.32 -15.90
N GLY A 211 15.33 7.76 -16.06
CA GLY A 211 14.68 8.71 -15.17
C GLY A 211 14.01 8.02 -13.99
N HIS A 212 14.76 7.68 -12.95
CA HIS A 212 14.27 7.53 -11.57
C HIS A 212 15.45 7.43 -10.60
N TYR A 213 15.27 8.01 -9.40
CA TYR A 213 16.21 7.85 -8.30
C TYR A 213 16.04 6.46 -7.69
N CYS A 214 17.06 5.61 -7.77
CA CYS A 214 17.18 4.40 -6.96
C CYS A 214 18.12 4.71 -5.79
N SER A 215 17.69 4.44 -4.55
CA SER A 215 18.53 4.69 -3.37
C SER A 215 19.81 3.85 -3.34
N ALA A 216 19.82 2.71 -4.04
CA ALA A 216 20.99 1.94 -4.46
C ALA A 216 20.49 0.73 -5.28
N PRO A 217 21.25 0.20 -6.27
CA PRO A 217 20.98 -1.14 -6.77
C PRO A 217 21.08 -2.14 -5.62
N PRO A 218 20.21 -3.17 -5.52
CA PRO A 218 20.33 -4.20 -4.49
C PRO A 218 21.74 -4.77 -4.55
N GLY A 219 22.49 -4.58 -3.46
CA GLY A 219 23.83 -5.09 -3.35
C GLY A 219 23.82 -6.59 -3.58
N THR A 220 24.79 -7.08 -4.35
CA THR A 220 25.10 -8.50 -4.45
C THR A 220 25.55 -8.98 -3.07
N GLU A 221 24.60 -9.31 -2.18
CA GLU A 221 24.92 -10.10 -0.99
C GLU A 221 25.31 -11.49 -1.49
N THR A 222 26.60 -11.66 -1.69
CA THR A 222 27.20 -12.98 -1.83
C THR A 222 26.89 -13.74 -0.54
N HIS A 223 25.98 -14.72 -0.63
CA HIS A 223 25.84 -15.75 0.38
C HIS A 223 27.22 -16.41 0.58
N ARG A 224 28.01 -15.91 1.53
CA ARG A 224 29.13 -16.65 2.10
C ARG A 224 28.51 -17.86 2.77
N ARG A 225 28.55 -19.00 2.08
CA ARG A 225 28.40 -20.31 2.72
C ARG A 225 29.34 -20.30 3.93
N ARG A 226 28.79 -20.40 5.14
CA ARG A 226 29.58 -20.75 6.32
C ARG A 226 30.12 -22.15 6.08
N GLY A 227 31.33 -22.23 5.58
CA GLY A 227 32.10 -23.47 5.56
C GLY A 227 32.34 -23.88 6.99
N THR A 228 31.70 -24.98 7.39
CA THR A 228 32.12 -25.80 8.52
C THR A 228 33.45 -26.43 8.15
N ASP A 229 34.54 -25.94 8.74
CA ASP A 229 35.77 -26.70 8.90
C ASP A 229 36.31 -26.42 10.30
N ALA A 230 36.01 -27.34 11.22
CA ALA A 230 36.67 -27.42 12.50
C ALA A 230 38.03 -28.10 12.29
N PRO A 231 39.16 -27.53 12.74
CA PRO A 231 40.42 -28.25 12.72
C PRO A 231 40.44 -29.28 13.85
N VAL A 232 40.61 -30.54 13.47
CA VAL A 232 41.03 -31.62 14.38
C VAL A 232 42.45 -31.31 14.82
N LEU A 233 42.62 -31.01 16.11
CA LEU A 233 43.91 -31.05 16.79
C LEU A 233 44.11 -32.47 17.38
N ARG A 234 45.38 -32.87 17.36
CA ARG A 234 45.92 -34.18 17.72
C ARG A 234 45.48 -34.72 19.08
#